data_AF-A0A941KYU1-F1
#
_entry.id   AF-A0A941KYU1-F1
#
_cell.length_a   1.000
_cell.length_b   1.000
_cell.length_c   1.000
_cell.angle_alpha   90.00
_cell.angle_beta   90.00
_cell.angle_gamma   90.00
#
_symmetry.space_group_name_H-M   'P 1'
#
loop_
_entity.id
_entity.type
_entity.pdbx_description
1 polymer ?
#
loop_
_entity_poly.entity_id
_entity_poly.type
_entity_poly.pdbx_seq_one_letter_code
_entity_poly.pdbx_strand_id
1 'polypeptide(L)'
;MQLTRRKLALLIGTPLLLMVIGVGGYFAYDMISEQQAENRKKVEGFGEMVIPQDSKRSEAINDPSLAPSIANSDISPVEKVIATLKEERLKLLNEAEVMREQITTLQGKVSELEHYKLTNERYAPHTFNEEVSKVHTRMKQLLAGQEESKRFSSTQLNGMAAASAQEYRRYLTMHKLLLDQDQIDKVVDYHLPVFAYCIGDGIDIAANNRAEELLVLEYFKTEKTERMGSRLKSDLKAILEPCQQLFAERMSTLSS
;
A
#
# COMPACT_ATOMS: atom_id res chain seq x y z
N MET A 1 44.82 -12.26 58.04
CA MET A 1 43.96 -12.22 56.84
C MET A 1 42.51 -12.40 57.27
N GLN A 2 41.71 -11.33 57.32
CA GLN A 2 40.31 -11.39 57.73
C GLN A 2 39.44 -11.55 56.48
N LEU A 3 38.90 -12.76 56.26
CA LEU A 3 37.91 -13.01 55.21
C LEU A 3 36.59 -12.37 55.61
N THR A 4 36.20 -11.32 54.88
CA THR A 4 34.95 -10.57 55.09
C THR A 4 33.74 -11.47 54.87
N ARG A 5 32.74 -11.35 55.77
CA ARG A 5 31.50 -12.15 55.85
C ARG A 5 30.77 -12.35 54.51
N ARG A 6 30.93 -11.44 53.55
CA ARG A 6 30.38 -11.53 52.19
C ARG A 6 30.97 -12.69 51.36
N LYS A 7 32.26 -13.03 51.54
CA LYS A 7 32.87 -14.17 50.82
C LYS A 7 32.45 -15.52 51.41
N LEU A 8 32.18 -15.57 52.72
CA LEU A 8 31.66 -16.77 53.39
C LEU A 8 30.19 -17.04 53.02
N ALA A 9 29.37 -15.99 52.92
CA ALA A 9 27.97 -16.09 52.51
C ALA A 9 27.81 -16.61 51.07
N LEU A 10 28.74 -16.26 50.17
CA LEU A 10 28.72 -16.68 48.77
C LEU A 10 29.20 -18.14 48.62
N LEU A 11 30.10 -18.61 49.48
CA LEU A 11 30.64 -19.98 49.40
C LEU A 11 29.66 -21.05 49.91
N ILE A 12 28.79 -20.70 50.86
CA ILE A 12 27.78 -21.63 51.44
C ILE A 12 26.41 -21.43 50.79
N GLY A 13 26.04 -20.20 50.42
CA GLY A 13 24.72 -19.91 49.86
C GLY A 13 24.50 -20.50 48.46
N THR A 14 25.52 -20.48 47.60
CA THR A 14 25.42 -20.97 46.22
C THR A 14 25.15 -22.47 46.08
N PRO A 15 25.84 -23.39 46.80
CA PRO A 15 25.53 -24.82 46.69
C PRO A 15 24.17 -25.19 47.28
N LEU A 16 23.72 -24.47 48.31
CA LEU A 16 22.43 -24.74 48.97
C LEU A 16 21.25 -24.31 48.09
N LEU A 17 21.39 -23.20 47.35
CA LEU A 17 20.40 -22.74 46.38
C LEU A 17 20.26 -23.70 45.18
N LEU A 18 21.37 -24.28 44.72
CA LEU A 18 21.36 -25.27 43.62
C LEU A 18 20.64 -26.57 44.01
N MET A 19 20.79 -27.03 45.25
CA MET A 19 20.05 -28.21 45.75
C MET A 19 18.54 -27.96 45.84
N VAL A 20 18.12 -26.77 46.27
CA VAL A 20 16.69 -26.42 46.33
C VAL A 20 16.07 -26.33 44.93
N ILE A 21 16.80 -25.77 43.96
CA ILE A 21 16.34 -25.71 42.56
C ILE A 21 16.27 -27.12 41.93
N GLY A 22 17.23 -28.00 42.23
CA GLY A 22 17.23 -29.38 41.73
C GLY A 22 16.05 -30.20 42.24
N VAL A 23 15.76 -30.14 43.55
CA VAL A 23 14.63 -30.86 44.15
C VAL A 23 13.29 -30.25 43.73
N GLY A 24 13.19 -28.91 43.69
CA GLY A 24 11.98 -28.22 43.25
C GLY A 24 11.66 -28.43 41.77
N GLY A 25 12.69 -28.48 40.91
CA GLY A 25 12.53 -28.75 39.48
C GLY A 25 12.04 -30.16 39.17
N TYR A 26 12.47 -31.16 39.95
CA TYR A 26 12.01 -32.54 39.80
C TYR A 26 10.52 -32.70 40.14
N PHE A 27 10.06 -32.11 41.25
CA PHE A 27 8.64 -32.16 41.63
C PHE A 27 7.72 -31.37 40.68
N ALA A 28 8.19 -30.24 40.14
CA ALA A 28 7.43 -29.48 39.15
C ALA A 28 7.23 -30.25 37.84
N TYR A 29 8.22 -31.05 37.43
CA TYR A 29 8.13 -31.87 36.22
C TYR A 29 7.07 -32.97 36.33
N ASP A 30 7.02 -33.67 37.48
CA ASP A 30 6.04 -34.74 37.71
C ASP A 30 4.61 -34.19 37.70
N MET A 31 4.39 -33.04 38.37
CA MET A 31 3.08 -32.39 38.44
C MET A 31 2.62 -31.84 37.06
N ILE A 32 3.53 -31.34 36.22
CA ILE A 32 3.22 -30.92 34.86
C ILE A 32 2.89 -32.12 33.96
N SER A 33 3.55 -33.27 34.17
CA SER A 33 3.31 -34.48 33.38
C SER A 33 1.92 -35.09 33.62
N GLU A 34 1.45 -35.11 34.87
CA GLU A 34 0.09 -35.54 35.21
C GLU A 34 -0.97 -34.58 34.66
N GLN A 35 -0.71 -33.26 34.72
CA GLN A 35 -1.63 -32.25 34.19
C GLN A 35 -1.74 -32.29 32.65
N GLN A 36 -0.66 -32.69 31.95
CA GLN A 36 -0.69 -32.89 30.50
C GLN A 36 -1.48 -34.14 30.09
N ALA A 37 -1.47 -35.20 30.90
CA ALA A 37 -2.27 -36.40 30.63
C ALA A 37 -3.78 -36.14 30.77
N GLU A 38 -4.18 -35.35 31.77
CA GLU A 38 -5.58 -35.00 31.99
C GLU A 38 -6.10 -33.98 30.94
N ASN A 39 -5.26 -33.01 30.56
CA ASN A 39 -5.61 -32.06 29.49
C ASN A 39 -5.71 -32.75 28.12
N ARG A 40 -4.90 -33.79 27.83
CA ARG A 40 -5.00 -34.57 26.58
C ARG A 40 -6.40 -35.17 26.39
N LYS A 41 -6.97 -35.71 27.48
CA LYS A 41 -8.31 -36.29 27.48
C LYS A 41 -9.43 -35.28 27.25
N LYS A 42 -9.22 -34.01 27.64
CA LYS A 42 -10.18 -32.92 27.46
C LYS A 42 -10.11 -32.29 26.07
N VAL A 43 -8.94 -32.28 25.43
CA VAL A 43 -8.74 -31.66 24.10
C VAL A 43 -9.23 -32.55 22.96
N GLU A 44 -9.23 -33.88 23.13
CA GLU A 44 -9.81 -34.82 22.16
C GLU A 44 -11.33 -34.59 21.95
N GLY A 45 -12.06 -34.12 22.97
CA GLY A 45 -13.49 -33.83 22.89
C GLY A 45 -13.87 -32.50 22.21
N PHE A 46 -12.92 -31.58 21.99
CA PHE A 46 -13.21 -30.29 21.33
C PHE A 46 -13.24 -30.40 19.80
N GLY A 47 -12.63 -31.43 19.21
CA GLY A 47 -12.64 -31.65 17.76
C GLY A 47 -13.97 -32.17 17.21
N GLU A 48 -14.80 -32.80 18.03
CA GLU A 48 -16.05 -33.45 17.59
C GLU A 48 -17.28 -32.53 17.72
N MET A 49 -17.18 -31.40 18.44
CA MET A 49 -18.34 -30.58 18.81
C MET A 49 -18.45 -29.24 18.06
N VAL A 50 -17.68 -29.05 16.97
CA VAL A 50 -17.74 -27.84 16.12
C VAL A 50 -17.96 -28.22 14.66
N ILE A 51 -19.07 -28.90 14.36
CA ILE A 51 -19.62 -28.96 13.00
C ILE A 51 -20.84 -28.02 12.98
N PRO A 52 -20.80 -26.89 12.26
CA PRO A 52 -21.96 -26.03 12.10
C PRO A 52 -23.02 -26.79 11.27
N GLN A 53 -24.25 -26.87 11.78
CA GLN A 53 -25.36 -27.61 11.15
C GLN A 53 -25.95 -26.97 9.88
N ASP A 54 -25.31 -25.94 9.32
CA ASP A 54 -25.79 -25.25 8.11
C ASP A 54 -24.65 -24.98 7.13
N SER A 55 -24.33 -25.98 6.30
CA SER A 55 -23.80 -25.69 4.97
C SER A 55 -24.21 -26.79 3.99
N LYS A 56 -24.84 -26.33 2.91
CA LYS A 56 -25.43 -27.14 1.86
C LYS A 56 -24.36 -28.06 1.24
N ARG A 57 -24.75 -29.33 1.06
CA ARG A 57 -24.04 -30.37 0.31
C ARG A 57 -23.62 -29.83 -1.07
N SER A 58 -22.38 -29.37 -1.15
CA SER A 58 -21.73 -29.02 -2.41
C SER A 58 -20.74 -30.12 -2.76
N GLU A 59 -20.72 -30.54 -4.02
CA GLU A 59 -20.00 -31.69 -4.59
C GLU A 59 -18.47 -31.50 -4.61
N ALA A 60 -17.87 -31.16 -3.47
CA ALA A 60 -16.43 -30.98 -3.28
C ALA A 60 -15.81 -32.08 -2.38
N ILE A 61 -16.35 -33.30 -2.43
CA ILE A 61 -15.89 -34.43 -1.61
C ILE A 61 -14.78 -35.24 -2.33
N ASN A 62 -14.40 -34.87 -3.56
CA ASN A 62 -13.38 -35.57 -4.35
C ASN A 62 -12.12 -34.73 -4.60
N ASP A 63 -11.78 -33.81 -3.68
CA ASP A 63 -10.44 -33.23 -3.67
C ASP A 63 -9.52 -34.10 -2.78
N PRO A 64 -8.55 -34.83 -3.34
CA PRO A 64 -7.63 -35.65 -2.56
C PRO A 64 -6.74 -34.83 -1.62
N SER A 65 -6.70 -33.50 -1.75
CA SER A 65 -6.01 -32.61 -0.81
C SER A 65 -6.76 -32.34 0.50
N LEU A 66 -8.05 -32.72 0.58
CA LEU A 66 -8.93 -32.54 1.75
C LEU A 66 -9.34 -33.87 2.41
N ALA A 67 -8.81 -35.01 1.96
CA ALA A 67 -9.07 -36.29 2.58
C ALA A 67 -8.34 -36.40 3.95
N PRO A 68 -9.04 -36.73 5.06
CA PRO A 68 -8.37 -37.00 6.32
C PRO A 68 -7.45 -38.24 6.14
N SER A 69 -6.16 -38.07 6.43
CA SER A 69 -5.06 -39.05 6.31
C SER A 69 -5.20 -40.30 7.22
N ILE A 70 -6.41 -40.59 7.71
CA ILE A 70 -6.68 -41.67 8.68
C ILE A 70 -7.28 -42.87 7.94
N ALA A 71 -6.48 -43.53 7.09
CA ALA A 71 -6.95 -44.74 6.39
C ALA A 71 -5.93 -45.89 6.34
N ASN A 72 -4.93 -45.92 7.21
CA ASN A 72 -4.03 -47.08 7.33
C ASN A 72 -3.81 -47.47 8.79
N SER A 73 -4.24 -48.67 9.18
CA SER A 73 -4.33 -49.15 10.57
C SER A 73 -3.01 -49.59 11.20
N ASP A 74 -1.89 -49.65 10.48
CA ASP A 74 -0.74 -50.48 10.90
C ASP A 74 0.52 -49.69 11.29
N ILE A 75 0.42 -48.36 11.48
CA ILE A 75 1.56 -47.52 11.90
C ILE A 75 1.21 -46.81 13.22
N SER A 76 2.16 -46.82 14.17
CA SER A 76 2.05 -46.14 15.47
C SER A 76 1.63 -44.67 15.29
N PRO A 77 0.71 -44.12 16.12
CA PRO A 77 0.29 -42.72 16.04
C PRO A 77 1.46 -41.72 16.02
N VAL A 78 2.58 -42.07 16.66
CA VAL A 78 3.79 -41.23 16.70
C VAL A 78 4.54 -41.29 15.36
N GLU A 79 4.67 -42.47 14.75
CA GLU A 79 5.32 -42.63 13.44
C GLU A 79 4.51 -41.97 12.32
N LYS A 80 3.18 -41.94 12.41
CA LYS A 80 2.32 -41.22 11.47
C LYS A 80 2.52 -39.71 11.55
N VAL A 81 2.61 -39.12 12.75
CA VAL A 81 2.89 -37.69 12.92
C VAL A 81 4.29 -37.34 12.42
N ILE A 82 5.28 -38.21 12.65
CA ILE A 82 6.64 -38.00 12.13
C ILE A 82 6.64 -38.06 10.59
N ALA A 83 5.86 -38.95 9.99
CA ALA A 83 5.73 -39.04 8.53
C ALA A 83 5.07 -37.79 7.94
N THR A 84 3.97 -37.30 8.53
CA THR A 84 3.28 -36.08 8.06
C THR A 84 4.15 -34.84 8.24
N LEU A 85 4.85 -34.69 9.36
CA LEU A 85 5.79 -33.57 9.58
C LEU A 85 6.97 -33.60 8.59
N LYS A 86 7.43 -34.79 8.21
CA LYS A 86 8.48 -34.95 7.21
C LYS A 86 7.99 -34.56 5.81
N GLU A 87 6.75 -34.90 5.47
CA GLU A 87 6.11 -34.51 4.21
C GLU A 87 5.82 -33.01 4.16
N GLU A 88 5.30 -32.41 5.23
CA GLU A 88 5.11 -30.96 5.35
C GLU A 88 6.44 -30.21 5.26
N ARG A 89 7.51 -30.72 5.88
CA ARG A 89 8.85 -30.14 5.75
C ARG A 89 9.34 -30.16 4.31
N LEU A 90 9.12 -31.24 3.57
CA LEU A 90 9.48 -31.33 2.15
C LEU A 90 8.66 -30.35 1.30
N LYS A 91 7.37 -30.22 1.59
CA LYS A 91 6.49 -29.24 0.93
C LYS A 91 6.94 -27.80 1.19
N LEU A 92 7.21 -27.45 2.45
CA LEU A 92 7.69 -26.12 2.83
C LEU A 92 9.07 -25.79 2.23
N LEU A 93 9.95 -26.78 2.10
CA LEU A 93 11.23 -26.61 1.42
C LEU A 93 11.05 -26.30 -0.06
N ASN A 94 10.15 -27.01 -0.74
CA ASN A 94 9.83 -26.77 -2.14
C ASN A 94 9.18 -25.39 -2.35
N GLU A 95 8.23 -25.01 -1.49
CA GLU A 95 7.63 -23.66 -1.52
C GLU A 95 8.66 -22.56 -1.28
N ALA A 96 9.62 -22.78 -0.38
CA ALA A 96 10.72 -21.84 -0.14
C ALA A 96 11.68 -21.73 -1.33
N GLU A 97 11.89 -22.81 -2.09
CA GLU A 97 12.69 -22.82 -3.30
C GLU A 97 11.99 -22.05 -4.43
N VAL A 98 10.70 -22.33 -4.67
CA VAL A 98 9.86 -21.60 -5.62
C VAL A 98 9.78 -20.12 -5.28
N MET A 99 9.59 -19.75 -4.01
CA MET A 99 9.59 -18.35 -3.58
C MET A 99 10.94 -17.66 -3.81
N ARG A 100 12.06 -18.36 -3.61
CA ARG A 100 13.39 -17.81 -3.92
C ARG A 100 13.57 -17.57 -5.42
N GLU A 101 13.13 -18.51 -6.25
CA GLU A 101 13.18 -18.36 -7.71
C GLU A 101 12.28 -17.22 -8.21
N GLN A 102 11.11 -17.03 -7.60
CA GLN A 102 10.27 -15.88 -7.88
C GLN A 102 10.97 -14.57 -7.49
N ILE A 103 11.59 -14.50 -6.31
CA ILE A 103 12.33 -13.31 -5.87
C ILE A 103 13.46 -12.98 -6.83
N THR A 104 14.27 -13.94 -7.27
CA THR A 104 15.37 -13.68 -8.20
C THR A 104 14.86 -13.24 -9.56
N THR A 105 13.78 -13.83 -10.05
CA THR A 105 13.12 -13.43 -11.31
C THR A 105 12.57 -12.01 -11.23
N LEU A 106 11.89 -11.67 -10.12
CA LEU A 106 11.37 -10.32 -9.87
C LEU A 106 12.49 -9.30 -9.74
N GLN A 107 13.59 -9.62 -9.05
CA GLN A 107 14.77 -8.76 -8.96
C GLN A 107 15.41 -8.52 -10.34
N GLY A 108 15.46 -9.56 -11.20
CA GLY A 108 15.93 -9.41 -12.59
C GLY A 108 15.04 -8.49 -13.42
N LYS A 109 13.71 -8.60 -13.29
CA LYS A 109 12.78 -7.69 -13.98
C LYS A 109 12.90 -6.25 -13.50
N VAL A 110 13.12 -6.04 -12.20
CA VAL A 110 13.32 -4.69 -11.63
C VAL A 110 14.60 -4.07 -12.18
N SER A 111 15.71 -4.80 -12.21
CA SER A 111 16.98 -4.27 -12.73
C SER A 111 16.93 -3.99 -14.24
N GLU A 112 16.22 -4.82 -15.01
CA GLU A 112 15.95 -4.59 -16.42
C GLU A 112 15.14 -3.31 -16.64
N LEU A 113 14.07 -3.10 -15.86
CA LEU A 113 13.25 -1.88 -15.91
C LEU A 113 14.03 -0.63 -15.50
N GLU A 114 14.88 -0.72 -14.48
CA GLU A 114 15.76 0.38 -14.07
C GLU A 114 16.77 0.73 -15.16
N HIS A 115 17.35 -0.29 -15.82
CA HIS A 115 18.26 -0.09 -16.95
C HIS A 115 17.54 0.51 -18.15
N TYR A 116 16.35 0.03 -18.49
CA TYR A 116 15.50 0.58 -19.55
C TYR A 116 15.16 2.05 -19.28
N LYS A 117 14.81 2.37 -18.03
CA LYS A 117 14.56 3.75 -17.59
C LYS A 117 15.79 4.63 -17.77
N LEU A 118 16.95 4.24 -17.24
CA LEU A 118 18.20 5.00 -17.34
C LEU A 118 18.63 5.23 -18.80
N THR A 119 18.48 4.22 -19.64
CA THR A 119 18.86 4.31 -21.06
C THR A 119 17.88 5.15 -21.87
N ASN A 120 16.57 5.01 -21.65
CA ASN A 120 15.58 5.82 -22.37
C ASN A 120 15.46 7.24 -21.88
N GLU A 121 15.65 7.53 -20.58
CA GLU A 121 15.69 8.90 -20.07
C GLU A 121 16.80 9.72 -20.74
N ARG A 122 17.88 9.06 -21.20
CA ARG A 122 18.98 9.71 -21.93
C ARG A 122 18.63 10.08 -23.38
N TYR A 123 17.64 9.41 -23.98
CA TYR A 123 17.24 9.60 -25.38
C TYR A 123 15.80 10.14 -25.54
N ALA A 124 15.05 10.30 -24.46
CA ALA A 124 13.77 11.00 -24.44
C ALA A 124 14.04 12.51 -24.52
N PRO A 125 13.64 13.21 -25.60
CA PRO A 125 14.02 14.60 -25.82
C PRO A 125 13.50 15.56 -24.74
N HIS A 126 12.41 15.20 -24.05
CA HIS A 126 11.90 15.88 -22.85
C HIS A 126 11.41 14.85 -21.84
N THR A 127 11.72 15.06 -20.55
CA THR A 127 11.05 14.29 -19.49
C THR A 127 9.62 14.79 -19.34
N PHE A 128 8.68 13.89 -19.05
CA PHE A 128 7.28 14.25 -18.84
C PHE A 128 7.09 15.38 -17.80
N ASN A 129 7.94 15.44 -16.77
CA ASN A 129 7.92 16.53 -15.78
C ASN A 129 8.36 17.87 -16.38
N GLU A 130 9.30 17.86 -17.32
CA GLU A 130 9.74 19.07 -18.02
C GLU A 130 8.63 19.61 -18.95
N GLU A 131 7.92 18.71 -19.63
CA GLU A 131 6.75 19.06 -20.46
C GLU A 131 5.66 19.72 -19.61
N VAL A 132 5.30 19.11 -18.48
CA VAL A 132 4.31 19.67 -17.53
C VAL A 132 4.75 21.05 -17.02
N SER A 133 6.04 21.25 -16.76
CA SER A 133 6.59 22.55 -16.35
C SER A 133 6.52 23.62 -17.46
N LYS A 134 6.77 23.22 -18.71
CA LYS A 134 6.59 24.09 -19.89
C LYS A 134 5.13 24.47 -20.07
N VAL A 135 4.21 23.51 -19.95
CA VAL A 135 2.75 23.73 -19.99
C VAL A 135 2.32 24.71 -18.89
N HIS A 136 2.79 24.53 -17.66
CA HIS A 136 2.52 25.46 -16.56
C HIS A 136 2.97 26.89 -16.89
N THR A 137 4.18 27.05 -17.42
CA THR A 137 4.73 28.36 -17.78
C THR A 137 3.95 29.01 -18.93
N ARG A 138 3.62 28.23 -19.97
CA ARG A 138 2.83 28.70 -21.11
C ARG A 138 1.41 29.09 -20.69
N MET A 139 0.76 28.29 -19.85
CA MET A 139 -0.56 28.60 -19.29
C MET A 139 -0.53 29.90 -18.49
N LYS A 140 0.50 30.12 -17.67
CA LYS A 140 0.65 31.38 -16.94
C LYS A 140 0.79 32.59 -17.86
N GLN A 141 1.56 32.48 -18.94
CA GLN A 141 1.71 33.54 -19.93
C GLN A 141 0.42 33.79 -20.71
N LEU A 142 -0.25 32.72 -21.12
CA LEU A 142 -1.50 32.76 -21.88
C LEU A 142 -2.61 33.41 -21.06
N LEU A 143 -2.81 32.97 -19.81
CA LEU A 143 -3.78 33.58 -18.91
C LEU A 143 -3.44 35.04 -18.63
N ALA A 144 -2.17 35.40 -18.39
CA ALA A 144 -1.79 36.80 -18.16
C ALA A 144 -2.06 37.72 -19.37
N GLY A 145 -2.10 37.17 -20.59
CA GLY A 145 -2.35 37.93 -21.83
C GLY A 145 -3.82 38.05 -22.24
N GLN A 146 -4.74 37.28 -21.63
CA GLN A 146 -6.14 37.27 -22.03
C GLN A 146 -6.98 38.31 -21.29
N GLU A 147 -7.93 38.95 -21.99
CA GLU A 147 -8.83 39.95 -21.41
C GLU A 147 -9.71 39.35 -20.32
N GLU A 148 -10.23 38.13 -20.55
CA GLU A 148 -11.08 37.39 -19.61
C GLU A 148 -10.36 37.04 -18.29
N SER A 149 -9.02 37.01 -18.31
CA SER A 149 -8.21 36.71 -17.13
C SER A 149 -8.00 37.93 -16.21
N LYS A 150 -8.31 39.15 -16.66
CA LYS A 150 -8.14 40.37 -15.86
C LYS A 150 -9.03 40.42 -14.61
N ARG A 151 -10.10 39.63 -14.57
CA ARG A 151 -10.97 39.51 -13.38
C ARG A 151 -10.32 38.76 -12.22
N PHE A 152 -9.30 37.96 -12.49
CA PHE A 152 -8.62 37.15 -11.47
C PHE A 152 -7.39 37.86 -10.92
N SER A 153 -7.13 37.63 -9.63
CA SER A 153 -5.91 38.08 -8.99
C SER A 153 -4.68 37.30 -9.48
N SER A 154 -3.49 37.88 -9.35
CA SER A 154 -2.24 37.18 -9.70
C SER A 154 -2.08 35.83 -8.96
N THR A 155 -2.56 35.74 -7.71
CA THR A 155 -2.56 34.49 -6.94
C THR A 155 -3.48 33.44 -7.55
N GLN A 156 -4.70 33.82 -7.94
CA GLN A 156 -5.65 32.94 -8.62
C GLN A 156 -5.12 32.50 -9.99
N LEU A 157 -4.56 33.41 -10.80
CA LEU A 157 -3.96 33.07 -12.09
C LEU A 157 -2.84 32.04 -11.96
N ASN A 158 -1.99 32.16 -10.93
CA ASN A 158 -0.97 31.15 -10.64
C ASN A 158 -1.59 29.81 -10.20
N GLY A 159 -2.70 29.85 -9.45
CA GLY A 159 -3.46 28.65 -9.07
C GLY A 159 -4.10 27.94 -10.25
N MET A 160 -4.75 28.69 -11.13
CA MET A 160 -5.39 28.19 -12.35
C MET A 160 -4.35 27.55 -13.28
N ALA A 161 -3.18 28.18 -13.45
CA ALA A 161 -2.08 27.60 -14.21
C ALA A 161 -1.55 26.30 -13.57
N ALA A 162 -1.39 26.26 -12.25
CA ALA A 162 -0.96 25.07 -11.51
C ALA A 162 -2.00 23.93 -11.63
N ALA A 163 -3.27 24.23 -11.43
CA ALA A 163 -4.39 23.28 -11.59
C ALA A 163 -4.43 22.71 -13.01
N SER A 164 -4.26 23.56 -14.03
CA SER A 164 -4.27 23.13 -15.44
C SER A 164 -3.11 22.19 -15.75
N ALA A 165 -1.90 22.51 -15.29
CA ALA A 165 -0.73 21.65 -15.48
C ALA A 165 -0.87 20.32 -14.73
N GLN A 166 -1.49 20.34 -13.55
CA GLN A 166 -1.79 19.14 -12.77
C GLN A 166 -2.81 18.25 -13.48
N GLU A 167 -3.91 18.81 -13.99
CA GLU A 167 -4.91 18.03 -14.73
C GLU A 167 -4.37 17.47 -16.04
N TYR A 168 -3.57 18.27 -16.76
CA TYR A 168 -2.86 17.80 -17.94
C TYR A 168 -2.02 16.56 -17.62
N ARG A 169 -1.21 16.63 -16.56
CA ARG A 169 -0.42 15.50 -16.07
C ARG A 169 -1.31 14.30 -15.71
N ARG A 170 -2.39 14.53 -14.95
CA ARG A 170 -3.30 13.48 -14.48
C ARG A 170 -3.95 12.76 -15.65
N TYR A 171 -4.48 13.50 -16.62
CA TYR A 171 -5.17 12.95 -17.79
C TYR A 171 -4.23 12.11 -18.66
N LEU A 172 -3.04 12.63 -18.99
CA LEU A 172 -2.06 11.88 -19.78
C LEU A 172 -1.59 10.61 -19.07
N THR A 173 -1.38 10.68 -17.76
CA THR A 173 -0.99 9.52 -16.95
C THR A 173 -2.11 8.46 -16.93
N MET A 174 -3.36 8.88 -16.77
CA MET A 174 -4.52 7.99 -16.69
C MET A 174 -4.77 7.26 -18.01
N HIS A 175 -4.63 7.96 -19.14
CA HIS A 175 -4.88 7.41 -20.47
C HIS A 175 -3.62 6.86 -21.17
N LYS A 176 -2.44 6.95 -20.52
CA LYS A 176 -1.14 6.56 -21.06
C LYS A 176 -0.87 7.17 -22.45
N LEU A 177 -1.27 8.43 -22.62
CA LEU A 177 -1.17 9.14 -23.90
C LEU A 177 0.20 9.79 -24.03
N LEU A 178 0.79 9.67 -25.21
CA LEU A 178 1.91 10.46 -25.67
C LEU A 178 1.36 11.40 -26.75
N LEU A 179 1.38 12.70 -26.48
CA LEU A 179 0.91 13.71 -27.43
C LEU A 179 2.07 14.21 -28.26
N ASP A 180 1.81 14.46 -29.55
CA ASP A 180 2.73 15.19 -30.40
C ASP A 180 2.65 16.71 -30.13
N GLN A 181 3.68 17.47 -30.52
CA GLN A 181 3.77 18.90 -30.21
C GLN A 181 2.54 19.69 -30.72
N ASP A 182 2.02 19.36 -31.90
CA ASP A 182 0.82 19.98 -32.46
C ASP A 182 -0.44 19.67 -31.62
N GLN A 183 -0.52 18.50 -31.01
CA GLN A 183 -1.61 18.13 -30.11
C GLN A 183 -1.47 18.85 -28.78
N ILE A 184 -0.24 18.94 -28.24
CA ILE A 184 0.07 19.70 -27.02
C ILE A 184 -0.36 21.16 -27.20
N ASP A 185 -0.02 21.76 -28.34
CA ASP A 185 -0.37 23.15 -28.65
C ASP A 185 -1.89 23.35 -28.67
N LYS A 186 -2.64 22.45 -29.31
CA LYS A 186 -4.11 22.49 -29.29
C LYS A 186 -4.67 22.37 -27.88
N VAL A 187 -4.14 21.45 -27.08
CA VAL A 187 -4.57 21.26 -25.68
C VAL A 187 -4.33 22.52 -24.87
N VAL A 188 -3.14 23.11 -24.98
CA VAL A 188 -2.76 24.31 -24.21
C VAL A 188 -3.53 25.55 -24.65
N ASP A 189 -3.80 25.70 -25.93
CA ASP A 189 -4.41 26.94 -26.44
C ASP A 189 -5.96 26.90 -26.41
N TYR A 190 -6.59 25.72 -26.49
CA TYR A 190 -8.05 25.60 -26.61
C TYR A 190 -8.73 24.81 -25.49
N HIS A 191 -8.06 23.85 -24.85
CA HIS A 191 -8.69 22.96 -23.87
C HIS A 191 -8.35 23.34 -22.42
N LEU A 192 -7.07 23.56 -22.13
CA LEU A 192 -6.60 23.95 -20.80
C LEU A 192 -7.13 25.30 -20.32
N PRO A 193 -7.31 26.35 -21.16
CA PRO A 193 -7.82 27.64 -20.68
C PRO A 193 -9.26 27.52 -20.20
N VAL A 194 -10.08 26.70 -20.86
CA VAL A 194 -11.47 26.44 -20.44
C VAL A 194 -11.49 25.78 -19.06
N PHE A 195 -10.61 24.79 -18.85
CA PHE A 195 -10.46 24.17 -17.53
C PHE A 195 -9.96 25.18 -16.48
N ALA A 196 -8.96 25.99 -16.82
CA ALA A 196 -8.39 27.01 -15.96
C ALA A 196 -9.48 27.98 -15.47
N TYR A 197 -10.34 28.47 -16.37
CA TYR A 197 -11.43 29.37 -16.04
C TYR A 197 -12.51 28.70 -15.18
N CYS A 198 -12.86 27.44 -15.46
CA CYS A 198 -13.78 26.67 -14.63
C CYS A 198 -13.27 26.58 -13.17
N ILE A 199 -11.97 26.36 -12.98
CA ILE A 199 -11.34 26.36 -11.65
C ILE A 199 -11.29 27.76 -11.05
N GLY A 200 -10.95 28.78 -11.82
CA GLY A 200 -10.93 30.17 -11.34
C GLY A 200 -12.29 30.59 -10.77
N ASP A 201 -13.36 30.35 -11.52
CA ASP A 201 -14.75 30.62 -11.09
C ASP A 201 -15.17 29.72 -9.92
N GLY A 202 -14.70 28.48 -9.92
CA GLY A 202 -14.93 27.52 -8.85
C GLY A 202 -14.25 27.89 -7.53
N ILE A 203 -13.05 28.47 -7.54
CA ILE A 203 -12.32 28.85 -6.32
C ILE A 203 -13.11 29.88 -5.51
N ASP A 204 -13.74 30.85 -6.18
CA ASP A 204 -14.57 31.87 -5.51
C ASP A 204 -15.82 31.26 -4.86
N ILE A 205 -16.27 30.10 -5.34
CA ILE A 205 -17.42 29.35 -4.79
C ILE A 205 -16.97 28.40 -3.66
N ALA A 206 -15.79 27.77 -3.79
CA ALA A 206 -15.25 26.82 -2.81
C ALA A 206 -14.71 27.51 -1.55
N ALA A 207 -14.07 28.66 -1.71
CA ALA A 207 -13.38 29.34 -0.62
C ALA A 207 -14.26 30.46 -0.04
N ASN A 208 -14.64 30.31 1.23
CA ASN A 208 -15.43 31.34 1.92
C ASN A 208 -14.56 32.49 2.44
N ASN A 209 -13.25 32.27 2.56
CA ASN A 209 -12.30 33.25 3.05
C ASN A 209 -10.93 33.10 2.37
N ARG A 210 -10.09 34.13 2.50
CA ARG A 210 -8.74 34.17 1.90
C ARG A 210 -7.82 33.04 2.41
N ALA A 211 -8.02 32.53 3.62
CA ALA A 211 -7.20 31.44 4.14
C ALA A 211 -7.54 30.10 3.44
N GLU A 212 -8.82 29.85 3.20
CA GLU A 212 -9.30 28.70 2.42
C GLU A 212 -8.84 28.78 0.97
N GLU A 213 -8.89 29.97 0.36
CA GLU A 213 -8.36 30.21 -0.99
C GLU A 213 -6.88 29.81 -1.08
N LEU A 214 -6.05 30.28 -0.14
CA LEU A 214 -4.62 29.93 -0.12
C LEU A 214 -4.39 28.42 0.05
N LEU A 215 -5.21 27.73 0.84
CA LEU A 215 -5.13 26.27 0.99
C LEU A 215 -5.47 25.56 -0.33
N VAL A 216 -6.50 26.01 -1.05
CA VAL A 216 -6.87 25.48 -2.37
C VAL A 216 -5.74 25.71 -3.39
N LEU A 217 -5.12 26.90 -3.37
CA LEU A 217 -3.97 27.20 -4.21
C LEU A 217 -2.73 26.35 -3.86
N GLU A 218 -2.52 26.04 -2.58
CA GLU A 218 -1.45 25.13 -2.13
C GLU A 218 -1.70 23.69 -2.59
N TYR A 219 -2.96 23.25 -2.59
CA TYR A 219 -3.35 21.94 -3.11
C TYR A 219 -3.01 21.77 -4.59
N PHE A 220 -3.29 22.76 -5.44
CA PHE A 220 -2.94 22.69 -6.86
C PHE A 220 -1.43 22.65 -7.14
N LYS A 221 -0.59 23.03 -6.16
CA LYS A 221 0.87 22.98 -6.28
C LYS A 221 1.47 21.70 -5.72
N THR A 222 0.88 21.14 -4.67
CA THR A 222 1.52 20.09 -3.85
C THR A 222 0.69 18.82 -3.70
N GLU A 223 -0.57 18.84 -4.13
CA GLU A 223 -1.58 17.79 -3.95
C GLU A 223 -1.91 17.45 -2.48
N LYS A 224 -1.39 18.24 -1.53
CA LYS A 224 -1.57 18.00 -0.10
C LYS A 224 -2.92 18.54 0.37
N THR A 225 -3.70 17.68 1.04
CA THR A 225 -4.98 18.04 1.64
C THR A 225 -4.97 18.00 3.17
N GLU A 226 -3.80 17.81 3.79
CA GLU A 226 -3.66 17.60 5.25
C GLU A 226 -4.19 18.78 6.08
N ARG A 227 -4.03 20.00 5.57
CA ARG A 227 -4.44 21.24 6.25
C ARG A 227 -5.87 21.67 5.93
N MET A 228 -6.56 20.98 5.02
CA MET A 228 -7.92 21.34 4.61
C MET A 228 -8.94 20.70 5.54
N GLY A 229 -9.92 21.50 5.99
CA GLY A 229 -11.09 20.98 6.69
C GLY A 229 -11.95 20.08 5.79
N SER A 230 -12.75 19.19 6.38
CA SER A 230 -13.60 18.25 5.63
C SER A 230 -14.60 18.95 4.70
N ARG A 231 -15.14 20.11 5.11
CA ARG A 231 -16.04 20.94 4.29
C ARG A 231 -15.33 21.45 3.03
N LEU A 232 -14.19 22.12 3.19
CA LEU A 232 -13.39 22.63 2.07
C LEU A 232 -13.00 21.52 1.08
N LYS A 233 -12.69 20.31 1.57
CA LYS A 233 -12.42 19.16 0.68
C LYS A 233 -13.64 18.75 -0.14
N SER A 234 -14.82 18.74 0.49
CA SER A 234 -16.08 18.43 -0.17
C SER A 234 -16.43 19.49 -1.21
N ASP A 235 -16.29 20.76 -0.86
CA ASP A 235 -16.59 21.89 -1.75
C ASP A 235 -15.64 21.91 -2.94
N LEU A 236 -14.33 21.75 -2.68
CA LEU A 236 -13.31 21.64 -3.72
C LEU A 236 -13.59 20.46 -4.66
N LYS A 237 -14.02 19.30 -4.13
CA LYS A 237 -14.38 18.14 -4.94
C LYS A 237 -15.61 18.41 -5.82
N ALA A 238 -16.64 19.06 -5.26
CA ALA A 238 -17.86 19.40 -5.98
C ALA A 238 -17.61 20.33 -7.18
N ILE A 239 -16.55 21.15 -7.10
CA ILE A 239 -16.10 22.03 -8.20
C ILE A 239 -15.15 21.31 -9.16
N LEU A 240 -14.23 20.49 -8.65
CA LEU A 240 -13.25 19.80 -9.49
C LEU A 240 -13.89 18.80 -10.43
N GLU A 241 -14.82 17.97 -9.93
CA GLU A 241 -15.46 16.92 -10.73
C GLU A 241 -16.10 17.41 -12.03
N PRO A 242 -16.97 18.43 -12.04
CA PRO A 242 -17.57 18.92 -13.28
C PRO A 242 -16.53 19.54 -14.23
N CYS A 243 -15.55 20.28 -13.72
CA CYS A 243 -14.48 20.86 -14.55
C CYS A 243 -13.62 19.75 -15.21
N GLN A 244 -13.32 18.69 -14.46
CA GLN A 244 -12.56 17.55 -14.95
C GLN A 244 -13.33 16.74 -15.99
N GLN A 245 -14.64 16.56 -15.80
CA GLN A 245 -15.50 15.89 -16.78
C GLN A 245 -15.55 16.68 -18.09
N LEU A 246 -15.75 17.99 -18.01
CA LEU A 246 -15.76 18.87 -19.19
C LEU A 246 -14.42 18.84 -19.92
N PHE A 247 -13.31 18.83 -19.19
CA PHE A 247 -11.98 18.68 -19.80
C PHE A 247 -11.85 17.32 -20.50
N ALA A 248 -12.23 16.23 -19.84
CA ALA A 248 -12.15 14.88 -20.39
C ALA A 248 -13.00 14.69 -21.65
N GLU A 249 -14.22 15.25 -21.69
CA GLU A 249 -15.08 15.24 -22.86
C GLU A 249 -14.41 15.95 -24.04
N ARG A 250 -13.85 17.15 -23.81
CA ARG A 250 -13.16 17.88 -24.88
C ARG A 250 -11.87 17.18 -25.33
N MET A 251 -11.16 16.53 -24.41
CA MET A 251 -9.97 15.75 -24.75
C MET A 251 -10.29 14.49 -25.56
N SER A 252 -11.49 13.90 -25.39
CA SER A 252 -11.92 12.74 -26.19
C SER A 252 -12.04 13.07 -27.69
N THR A 253 -12.31 14.32 -28.03
CA THR A 253 -12.35 14.77 -29.44
C THR A 253 -10.97 14.84 -30.10
N LEU A 254 -9.89 14.81 -29.31
CA LEU A 254 -8.51 14.76 -29.82
C LEU A 254 -8.01 13.33 -30.06
N SER A 255 -8.65 12.33 -29.44
CA SER A 255 -8.27 10.92 -29.55
C SER A 255 -9.09 10.11 -30.57
N SER A 256 -10.16 10.71 -31.10
CA SER A 256 -10.97 10.21 -32.22
C SER A 256 -10.48 10.74 -33.57
#